data_AF-A0A5C1PWV5-F1
#
_entry.id   AF-A0A5C1PWV5-F1
#
_cell.length_a   1.000
_cell.length_b   1.000
_cell.length_c   1.000
_cell.angle_alpha   90.00
_cell.angle_beta   90.00
_cell.angle_gamma   90.00
#
_symmetry.space_group_name_H-M   'P 1'
#
loop_
_entity.id
_entity.type
_entity.pdbx_description
1 polymer ?
#
loop_
_entity_poly.entity_id
_entity_poly.type
_entity_poly.pdbx_seq_one_letter_code
_entity_poly.pdbx_strand_id
1 'polypeptide(L)'
;MAEHLSKSAVAGLPVTEYSVLRAGLRTGDLLFASGDYLVSQAIQKVTKSPWSHIGIIFKIEEIDRVLLLESVEDMGVRFVPLSKYTDDYDNGAPYKGRLVVARINDFAPSEIAPIAKFGIDELTRPYDKDEVSKIIARIALKIGKLERDREYICSELVYECFFKAGRSFAYNENKFISPEEIWRDSKVAFLGRFR
;
A
#
# COMPACT_ATOMS: atom_id res chain seq x y z
N MET A 1 17.50 5.10 0.32
CA MET A 1 16.52 5.06 1.42
C MET A 1 15.65 6.28 1.28
N ALA A 2 14.33 6.12 1.20
CA ALA A 2 13.46 7.25 1.44
C ALA A 2 13.56 7.62 2.93
N GLU A 3 13.82 8.89 3.23
CA GLU A 3 13.86 9.35 4.61
C GLU A 3 12.46 9.26 5.24
N HIS A 4 12.41 9.08 6.55
CA HIS A 4 11.16 9.19 7.29
C HIS A 4 10.54 10.56 7.03
N LEU A 5 9.26 10.57 6.67
CA LEU A 5 8.50 11.80 6.54
C LEU A 5 7.58 11.94 7.75
N SER A 6 7.50 13.14 8.32
CA SER A 6 6.40 13.45 9.24
C SER A 6 5.10 13.66 8.45
N LYS A 7 3.94 13.59 9.12
CA LYS A 7 2.66 13.91 8.49
C LYS A 7 2.62 15.33 7.91
N SER A 8 3.27 16.29 8.57
CA SER A 8 3.41 17.65 8.05
C SER A 8 4.33 17.74 6.83
N ALA A 9 5.42 16.96 6.80
CA ALA A 9 6.30 16.88 5.64
C ALA A 9 5.56 16.30 4.43
N VAL A 10 4.80 15.22 4.60
CA VAL A 10 3.96 14.66 3.52
C VAL A 10 2.95 15.69 3.01
N ALA A 11 2.33 16.46 3.90
CA ALA A 11 1.39 17.52 3.54
C ALA A 11 2.05 18.70 2.80
N GLY A 12 3.35 18.94 3.01
CA GLY A 12 4.14 19.97 2.34
C GLY A 12 4.71 19.55 0.98
N LEU A 13 4.64 18.26 0.60
CA LEU A 13 5.14 17.79 -0.69
C LEU A 13 4.38 18.46 -1.86
N PRO A 14 5.08 18.85 -2.95
CA PRO A 14 4.44 19.34 -4.17
C PRO A 14 3.40 18.35 -4.70
N VAL A 15 2.26 18.87 -5.12
CA VAL A 15 1.17 18.05 -5.67
C VAL A 15 1.25 18.10 -7.19
N THR A 16 1.30 16.91 -7.79
CA THR A 16 1.19 16.71 -9.24
C THR A 16 -0.23 16.27 -9.58
N GLU A 17 -0.78 16.76 -10.69
CA GLU A 17 -2.08 16.26 -11.17
C GLU A 17 -1.96 14.79 -11.57
N TYR A 18 -2.94 13.97 -11.18
CA TYR A 18 -2.90 12.52 -11.41
C TYR A 18 -2.61 12.16 -12.86
N SER A 19 -3.22 12.86 -13.83
CA SER A 19 -3.02 12.61 -15.26
C SER A 19 -1.54 12.69 -15.70
N VAL A 20 -0.77 13.60 -15.09
CA VAL A 20 0.67 13.77 -15.37
C VAL A 20 1.47 12.66 -14.72
N LEU A 21 1.21 12.36 -13.43
CA LEU A 21 1.92 11.29 -12.72
C LEU A 21 1.64 9.93 -13.36
N ARG A 22 0.39 9.69 -13.75
CA ARG A 22 -0.13 8.44 -14.34
C ARG A 22 0.68 7.99 -15.55
N ALA A 23 1.13 8.91 -16.39
CA ALA A 23 1.92 8.60 -17.58
C ALA A 23 3.25 7.90 -17.24
N GLY A 24 3.86 8.25 -16.09
CA GLY A 24 5.14 7.72 -15.63
C GLY A 24 5.05 6.49 -14.72
N LEU A 25 3.84 6.07 -14.33
CA LEU A 25 3.62 4.90 -13.47
C LEU A 25 4.00 3.61 -14.19
N ARG A 26 4.48 2.64 -13.41
CA ARG A 26 4.87 1.29 -13.86
C ARG A 26 4.30 0.25 -12.92
N THR A 27 4.08 -0.95 -13.45
CA THR A 27 3.77 -2.12 -12.60
C THR A 27 4.90 -2.34 -11.61
N GLY A 28 4.54 -2.54 -10.33
CA GLY A 28 5.50 -2.66 -9.22
C GLY A 28 5.79 -1.35 -8.48
N ASP A 29 5.32 -0.20 -8.99
CA ASP A 29 5.29 1.03 -8.19
C ASP A 29 4.39 0.83 -6.96
N LEU A 30 4.65 1.58 -5.89
CA LEU A 30 3.94 1.48 -4.62
C LEU A 30 3.12 2.75 -4.40
N LEU A 31 1.85 2.59 -4.06
CA LEU A 31 1.02 3.68 -3.53
C LEU A 31 1.12 3.67 -2.01
N PHE A 32 1.42 4.82 -1.41
CA PHE A 32 1.33 5.08 0.01
C PHE A 32 0.24 6.11 0.28
N ALA A 33 -0.63 5.83 1.25
CA ALA A 33 -1.66 6.76 1.67
C ALA A 33 -1.44 7.25 3.11
N SER A 34 -1.55 8.56 3.31
CA SER A 34 -1.65 9.22 4.61
C SER A 34 -3.09 9.71 4.80
N GLY A 35 -3.96 8.83 5.27
CA GLY A 35 -5.40 9.07 5.41
C GLY A 35 -5.79 9.95 6.61
N ASP A 36 -6.96 10.57 6.49
CA ASP A 36 -7.61 11.35 7.55
C ASP A 36 -8.91 10.70 8.05
N TYR A 37 -9.02 9.37 7.86
CA TYR A 37 -10.05 8.51 8.47
C TYR A 37 -9.62 8.07 9.88
N LEU A 38 -10.58 7.67 10.72
CA LEU A 38 -10.29 7.27 12.11
C LEU A 38 -9.33 6.08 12.18
N VAL A 39 -9.55 5.05 11.37
CA VAL A 39 -8.67 3.88 11.28
C VAL A 39 -7.28 4.31 10.80
N SER A 40 -7.20 5.16 9.78
CA SER A 40 -5.92 5.68 9.28
C SER A 40 -5.13 6.43 10.36
N GLN A 41 -5.78 7.28 11.14
CA GLN A 41 -5.14 8.01 12.23
C GLN A 41 -4.67 7.09 13.37
N ALA A 42 -5.43 6.04 13.67
CA ALA A 42 -5.03 5.02 14.64
C ALA A 42 -3.77 4.29 14.18
N ILE A 43 -3.74 3.82 12.91
CA ILE A 43 -2.55 3.18 12.31
C ILE A 43 -1.35 4.11 12.41
N GLN A 44 -1.47 5.35 11.92
CA GLN A 44 -0.40 6.35 11.93
C GLN A 44 0.20 6.56 13.34
N LYS A 45 -0.68 6.70 14.35
CA LYS A 45 -0.26 6.89 15.75
C LYS A 45 0.47 5.67 16.28
N VAL A 46 -0.06 4.47 16.03
CA VAL A 46 0.54 3.23 16.50
C VAL A 46 1.88 3.03 15.81
N THR A 47 1.95 3.05 14.49
CA THR A 47 3.18 2.83 13.71
C THR A 47 4.19 3.97 13.81
N LYS A 48 3.82 5.12 14.42
CA LYS A 48 4.63 6.35 14.46
C LYS A 48 5.06 6.78 13.05
N SER A 49 4.15 6.65 12.09
CA SER A 49 4.38 6.88 10.67
C SER A 49 3.25 7.74 10.10
N PRO A 50 3.49 8.55 9.04
CA PRO A 50 2.41 9.21 8.32
C PRO A 50 1.60 8.22 7.48
N TRP A 51 2.14 7.04 7.21
CA TRP A 51 1.54 6.06 6.30
C TRP A 51 0.54 5.20 7.04
N SER A 52 -0.70 5.20 6.55
CA SER A 52 -1.79 4.35 7.03
C SER A 52 -2.13 3.22 6.07
N HIS A 53 -1.72 3.31 4.81
CA HIS A 53 -2.08 2.33 3.79
C HIS A 53 -0.99 2.22 2.73
N ILE A 54 -0.89 1.05 2.12
CA ILE A 54 0.01 0.77 1.01
C ILE A 54 -0.63 -0.22 0.03
N GLY A 55 -0.33 -0.08 -1.27
CA GLY A 55 -0.70 -1.05 -2.29
C GLY A 55 0.29 -1.07 -3.45
N ILE A 56 0.15 -2.08 -4.32
CA ILE A 56 1.01 -2.28 -5.51
C ILE A 56 0.28 -1.79 -6.74
N ILE A 57 0.90 -0.91 -7.50
CA ILE A 57 0.38 -0.41 -8.77
C ILE A 57 0.63 -1.45 -9.86
N PHE A 58 -0.40 -1.71 -10.65
CA PHE A 58 -0.36 -2.51 -11.86
C PHE A 58 -0.83 -1.66 -13.03
N LYS A 59 0.03 -1.49 -14.04
CA LYS A 59 -0.31 -0.81 -15.28
C LYS A 59 -0.52 -1.84 -16.38
N ILE A 60 -1.71 -1.80 -16.98
CA ILE A 60 -2.09 -2.59 -18.14
C ILE A 60 -2.13 -1.62 -19.32
N GLU A 61 -1.03 -1.58 -20.08
CA GLU A 61 -0.83 -0.60 -21.15
C GLU A 61 -1.83 -0.82 -22.30
N GLU A 62 -2.15 -2.07 -22.61
CA GLU A 62 -2.98 -2.48 -23.75
C GLU A 62 -4.42 -1.93 -23.68
N ILE A 63 -4.90 -1.63 -22.48
CA ILE A 63 -6.25 -1.09 -22.24
C ILE A 63 -6.21 0.25 -21.51
N ASP A 64 -5.03 0.86 -21.38
CA ASP A 64 -4.82 2.12 -20.66
C ASP A 64 -5.48 2.10 -19.26
N ARG A 65 -5.13 1.10 -18.43
CA ARG A 65 -5.62 1.00 -17.05
C ARG A 65 -4.47 0.97 -16.06
N VAL A 66 -4.63 1.76 -14.99
CA VAL A 66 -3.78 1.71 -13.81
C VAL A 66 -4.65 1.21 -12.66
N LEU A 67 -4.28 0.05 -12.15
CA LEU A 67 -4.95 -0.64 -11.06
C LEU A 67 -4.06 -0.59 -9.81
N LEU A 68 -4.69 -0.71 -8.66
CA LEU A 68 -4.05 -0.87 -7.37
C LEU A 68 -4.46 -2.23 -6.80
N LEU A 69 -3.48 -3.08 -6.54
CA LEU A 69 -3.64 -4.28 -5.71
C LEU A 69 -3.44 -3.87 -4.25
N GLU A 70 -4.44 -4.15 -3.42
CA GLU A 70 -4.42 -3.75 -2.02
C GLU A 70 -5.25 -4.69 -1.15
N SER A 71 -4.93 -4.70 0.14
CA SER A 71 -5.79 -5.26 1.18
C SER A 71 -6.37 -4.11 1.99
N VAL A 72 -7.70 -3.96 2.00
CA VAL A 72 -8.39 -2.95 2.80
C VAL A 72 -9.16 -3.65 3.91
N GLU A 73 -9.05 -3.15 5.14
CA GLU A 73 -9.46 -3.86 6.35
C GLU A 73 -10.93 -4.33 6.32
N ASP A 74 -11.84 -3.58 5.70
CA ASP A 74 -13.28 -3.87 5.63
C ASP A 74 -13.74 -4.47 4.29
N MET A 75 -12.82 -4.65 3.33
CA MET A 75 -13.15 -5.15 1.98
C MET A 75 -12.32 -6.36 1.54
N GLY A 76 -11.20 -6.64 2.23
CA GLY A 76 -10.27 -7.69 1.84
C GLY A 76 -9.35 -7.29 0.69
N VAL A 77 -8.80 -8.30 0.02
CA VAL A 77 -7.84 -8.13 -1.08
C VAL A 77 -8.59 -7.89 -2.40
N ARG A 78 -8.23 -6.81 -3.09
CA ARG A 78 -8.89 -6.37 -4.33
C ARG A 78 -7.94 -5.71 -5.31
N PHE A 79 -8.40 -5.68 -6.57
CA PHE A 79 -7.95 -4.70 -7.56
C PHE A 79 -8.97 -3.57 -7.66
N VAL A 80 -8.48 -2.33 -7.64
CA VAL A 80 -9.31 -1.15 -7.87
C VAL A 80 -8.64 -0.22 -8.88
N PRO A 81 -9.36 0.44 -9.80
CA PRO A 81 -8.78 1.50 -10.62
C PRO A 81 -8.19 2.59 -9.73
N LEU A 82 -6.94 3.00 -9.98
CA LEU A 82 -6.27 4.00 -9.15
C LEU A 82 -7.00 5.35 -9.15
N SER A 83 -7.73 5.68 -10.23
CA SER A 83 -8.58 6.88 -10.30
C SER A 83 -9.73 6.89 -9.29
N LYS A 84 -10.11 5.74 -8.71
CA LYS A 84 -11.06 5.73 -7.59
C LYS A 84 -10.53 6.55 -6.42
N TYR A 85 -9.22 6.54 -6.17
CA TYR A 85 -8.62 7.36 -5.13
C TYR A 85 -8.66 8.87 -5.40
N THR A 86 -8.77 9.29 -6.67
CA THR A 86 -8.78 10.70 -7.07
C THR A 86 -10.18 11.24 -7.29
N ASP A 87 -11.13 10.38 -7.69
CA ASP A 87 -12.41 10.86 -8.21
C ASP A 87 -13.61 10.28 -7.45
N ASP A 88 -13.51 9.07 -6.91
CA ASP A 88 -14.68 8.30 -6.43
C ASP A 88 -14.28 7.20 -5.46
N TYR A 89 -13.67 7.59 -4.34
CA TYR A 89 -13.21 6.69 -3.28
C TYR A 89 -14.34 6.41 -2.29
N ASP A 90 -15.04 7.47 -1.87
CA ASP A 90 -16.13 7.43 -0.91
C ASP A 90 -17.35 8.17 -1.48
N ASN A 91 -18.22 7.43 -2.16
CA ASN A 91 -19.49 7.93 -2.70
C ASN A 91 -19.36 9.19 -3.59
N GLY A 92 -18.48 9.16 -4.58
CA GLY A 92 -18.23 10.27 -5.51
C GLY A 92 -17.25 11.32 -5.01
N ALA A 93 -16.61 11.10 -3.85
CA ALA A 93 -15.56 11.97 -3.33
C ALA A 93 -14.17 11.34 -3.43
N PRO A 94 -13.10 12.14 -3.62
CA PRO A 94 -11.71 11.67 -3.56
C PRO A 94 -11.35 11.04 -2.21
N TYR A 95 -10.26 10.27 -2.18
CA TYR A 95 -9.67 9.77 -0.95
C TYR A 95 -9.35 10.93 0.00
N LYS A 96 -9.84 10.85 1.23
CA LYS A 96 -9.59 11.86 2.26
C LYS A 96 -8.19 11.68 2.86
N GLY A 97 -7.18 12.25 2.22
CA GLY A 97 -5.81 12.22 2.71
C GLY A 97 -4.78 12.65 1.67
N ARG A 98 -3.54 12.16 1.81
CA ARG A 98 -2.46 12.40 0.85
C ARG A 98 -2.03 11.09 0.22
N LEU A 99 -1.82 11.12 -1.09
CA LEU A 99 -1.41 9.97 -1.89
C LEU A 99 -0.01 10.22 -2.43
N VAL A 100 0.88 9.27 -2.17
CA VAL A 100 2.29 9.34 -2.58
C VAL A 100 2.62 8.06 -3.33
N VAL A 101 3.33 8.20 -4.45
CA VAL A 101 3.89 7.07 -5.17
C VAL A 101 5.38 6.96 -4.89
N ALA A 102 5.85 5.74 -4.73
CA ALA A 102 7.25 5.39 -4.67
C ALA A 102 7.57 4.25 -5.65
N ARG A 103 8.84 4.09 -5.99
CA ARG A 103 9.35 3.06 -6.88
C ARG A 103 10.48 2.30 -6.22
N ILE A 104 10.53 1.00 -6.48
CA ILE A 104 11.68 0.17 -6.16
C ILE A 104 12.70 0.31 -7.29
N ASN A 105 13.88 0.88 -6.98
CA ASN A 105 14.87 1.28 -7.98
C ASN A 105 15.42 0.13 -8.84
N ASP A 106 15.53 -1.07 -8.26
CA ASP A 106 16.04 -2.28 -8.90
C ASP A 106 14.92 -3.31 -9.17
N PHE A 107 13.70 -2.83 -9.42
CA PHE A 107 12.58 -3.71 -9.76
C PHE A 107 12.79 -4.37 -11.13
N ALA A 108 12.86 -5.70 -11.15
CA ALA A 108 13.08 -6.48 -12.36
C ALA A 108 11.73 -6.93 -12.98
N PRO A 109 11.58 -6.90 -14.32
CA PRO A 109 10.35 -7.37 -14.98
C PRO A 109 9.96 -8.81 -14.62
N SER A 110 10.93 -9.67 -14.30
CA SER A 110 10.69 -11.05 -13.84
C SER A 110 9.94 -11.13 -12.51
N GLU A 111 9.94 -10.08 -11.69
CA GLU A 111 9.21 -10.02 -10.42
C GLU A 111 7.70 -9.83 -10.62
N ILE A 112 7.27 -9.33 -11.78
CA ILE A 112 5.86 -9.00 -12.06
C ILE A 112 4.98 -10.25 -11.99
N ALA A 113 5.36 -11.33 -12.67
CA ALA A 113 4.50 -12.52 -12.76
C ALA A 113 4.27 -13.21 -11.40
N PRO A 114 5.29 -13.43 -10.54
CA PRO A 114 5.06 -13.95 -9.20
C PRO A 114 4.21 -13.03 -8.30
N ILE A 115 4.45 -11.71 -8.34
CA ILE A 115 3.65 -10.72 -7.61
C ILE A 115 2.20 -10.75 -8.07
N ALA A 116 1.97 -10.72 -9.39
CA ALA A 116 0.65 -10.79 -9.99
C ALA A 116 -0.07 -12.08 -9.60
N LYS A 117 0.59 -13.22 -9.74
CA LYS A 117 0.02 -14.54 -9.44
C LYS A 117 -0.46 -14.60 -7.99
N PHE A 118 0.42 -14.27 -7.04
CA PHE A 118 0.04 -14.31 -5.63
C PHE A 118 -1.07 -13.31 -5.31
N GLY A 119 -0.95 -12.07 -5.79
CA GLY A 119 -1.98 -11.04 -5.58
C GLY A 119 -3.35 -11.43 -6.13
N ILE A 120 -3.39 -12.04 -7.32
CA ILE A 120 -4.60 -12.53 -7.96
C ILE A 120 -5.21 -13.71 -7.20
N ASP A 121 -4.38 -14.65 -6.73
CA ASP A 121 -4.81 -15.82 -5.96
C ASP A 121 -5.49 -15.45 -4.63
N GLU A 122 -5.20 -14.26 -4.09
CA GLU A 122 -5.78 -13.74 -2.84
C GLU A 122 -7.02 -12.85 -3.05
N LEU A 123 -7.38 -12.50 -4.29
CA LEU A 123 -8.52 -11.62 -4.59
C LEU A 123 -9.86 -12.18 -4.11
N THR A 124 -10.83 -11.27 -3.96
CA THR A 124 -12.28 -11.56 -3.81
C THR A 124 -12.67 -12.29 -2.53
N ARG A 125 -11.79 -12.28 -1.53
CA ARG A 125 -12.11 -12.75 -0.18
C ARG A 125 -12.33 -11.53 0.74
N PRO A 126 -13.57 -11.06 0.92
CA PRO A 126 -13.84 -10.07 1.95
C PRO A 126 -13.50 -10.67 3.31
N TYR A 127 -12.87 -9.87 4.16
CA TYR A 127 -12.64 -10.29 5.54
C TYR A 127 -13.95 -10.38 6.29
N ASP A 128 -14.13 -11.45 7.05
CA ASP A 128 -15.24 -11.52 8.01
C ASP A 128 -14.98 -10.60 9.22
N LYS A 129 -16.00 -10.40 10.06
CA LYS A 129 -15.90 -9.48 11.21
C LYS A 129 -14.83 -9.90 12.23
N ASP A 130 -14.58 -11.20 12.37
CA ASP A 130 -13.59 -11.72 13.30
C ASP A 130 -12.19 -11.48 12.75
N GLU A 131 -11.98 -11.71 11.45
CA GLU A 131 -10.74 -11.38 10.72
C GLU A 131 -10.43 -9.89 10.80
N VAL A 132 -11.41 -9.02 10.55
CA VAL A 132 -11.27 -7.56 10.69
C VAL A 132 -10.83 -7.19 12.11
N SER A 133 -11.48 -7.79 13.12
CA SER A 133 -11.18 -7.51 14.53
C SER A 133 -9.77 -7.94 14.92
N LYS A 134 -9.31 -9.10 14.44
CA LYS A 134 -7.93 -9.58 14.63
C LYS A 134 -6.92 -8.68 13.94
N ILE A 135 -7.19 -8.24 12.71
CA ILE A 135 -6.34 -7.30 11.97
C ILE A 135 -6.18 -6.00 12.78
N ILE A 136 -7.29 -5.42 13.26
CA ILE A 136 -7.28 -4.21 14.09
C ILE A 136 -6.49 -4.44 15.39
N ALA A 137 -6.69 -5.57 16.07
CA ALA A 137 -5.96 -5.91 17.29
C ALA A 137 -4.45 -6.05 17.04
N ARG A 138 -4.04 -6.70 15.95
CA ARG A 138 -2.63 -6.84 15.55
C ARG A 138 -1.99 -5.50 15.25
N ILE A 139 -2.68 -4.63 14.52
CA ILE A 139 -2.25 -3.25 14.28
C ILE A 139 -2.05 -2.54 15.62
N ALA A 140 -3.06 -2.54 16.50
CA ALA A 140 -3.03 -1.82 17.77
C ALA A 140 -1.89 -2.28 18.71
N LEU A 141 -1.64 -3.60 18.75
CA LEU A 141 -0.59 -4.21 19.56
C LEU A 141 0.78 -4.24 18.87
N LYS A 142 0.86 -3.87 17.58
CA LYS A 142 2.05 -4.02 16.72
C LYS A 142 2.59 -5.44 16.68
N ILE A 143 1.69 -6.42 16.68
CA ILE A 143 2.06 -7.83 16.67
C ILE A 143 1.97 -8.31 15.24
N GLY A 144 3.12 -8.76 14.71
CA GLY A 144 3.17 -9.44 13.42
C GLY A 144 2.36 -10.73 13.41
N LYS A 145 2.08 -11.22 12.22
CA LYS A 145 1.38 -12.48 12.06
C LYS A 145 2.19 -13.66 12.60
N LEU A 146 1.56 -14.50 13.43
CA LEU A 146 2.18 -15.71 13.98
C LEU A 146 2.05 -16.92 13.04
N GLU A 147 0.95 -16.99 12.28
CA GLU A 147 0.66 -18.04 11.31
C GLU A 147 0.45 -17.43 9.92
N ARG A 148 0.79 -18.16 8.85
CA ARG A 148 0.56 -17.71 7.48
C ARG A 148 -0.86 -18.03 7.02
N ASP A 149 -1.85 -17.43 7.67
CA ASP A 149 -3.24 -17.44 7.22
C ASP A 149 -3.49 -16.35 6.13
N ARG A 150 -4.75 -16.10 5.74
CA ARG A 150 -5.11 -15.14 4.67
C ARG A 150 -5.64 -13.78 5.15
N GLU A 151 -5.57 -13.49 6.44
CA GLU A 151 -5.89 -12.18 7.06
C GLU A 151 -4.69 -11.22 6.89
N TYR A 152 -4.68 -10.39 5.85
CA TYR A 152 -3.55 -9.48 5.55
C TYR A 152 -3.87 -8.04 5.94
N ILE A 153 -2.97 -7.43 6.71
CA ILE A 153 -2.83 -5.97 6.71
C ILE A 153 -2.28 -5.54 5.35
N CYS A 154 -2.60 -4.33 4.89
CA CYS A 154 -2.16 -3.79 3.59
C CYS A 154 -0.66 -4.02 3.31
N SER A 155 0.22 -3.74 4.27
CA SER A 155 1.67 -3.95 4.18
C SER A 155 2.10 -5.42 4.22
N GLU A 156 1.33 -6.30 4.87
CA GLU A 156 1.59 -7.75 4.85
C GLU A 156 1.29 -8.35 3.47
N LEU A 157 0.21 -7.91 2.81
CA LEU A 157 -0.08 -8.31 1.43
C LEU A 157 1.06 -7.88 0.49
N VAL A 158 1.49 -6.61 0.59
CA VAL A 158 2.60 -6.11 -0.22
C VAL A 158 3.86 -6.92 0.03
N TYR A 159 4.20 -7.16 1.30
CA TYR A 159 5.36 -7.98 1.66
C TYR A 159 5.29 -9.37 1.04
N GLU A 160 4.17 -10.10 1.19
CA GLU A 160 4.06 -11.47 0.68
C GLU A 160 4.14 -11.49 -0.86
N CYS A 161 3.53 -10.54 -1.56
CA CYS A 161 3.66 -10.41 -3.02
C CYS A 161 5.13 -10.33 -3.45
N PHE A 162 5.90 -9.42 -2.86
CA PHE A 162 7.31 -9.24 -3.18
C PHE A 162 8.17 -10.42 -2.70
N PHE A 163 7.85 -11.01 -1.56
CA PHE A 163 8.54 -12.18 -1.03
C PHE A 163 8.42 -13.37 -1.99
N LYS A 164 7.24 -13.59 -2.60
CA LYS A 164 7.05 -14.60 -3.64
C LYS A 164 7.82 -14.33 -4.93
N ALA A 165 8.16 -13.07 -5.20
CA ALA A 165 9.09 -12.69 -6.28
C ALA A 165 10.57 -12.75 -5.88
N GLY A 166 10.90 -13.20 -4.66
CA GLY A 166 12.27 -13.31 -4.17
C GLY A 166 12.82 -12.03 -3.55
N ARG A 167 11.96 -11.05 -3.23
CA ARG A 167 12.33 -9.79 -2.58
C ARG A 167 11.77 -9.72 -1.17
N SER A 168 12.63 -9.55 -0.18
CA SER A 168 12.23 -9.31 1.20
C SER A 168 12.37 -7.84 1.58
N PHE A 169 11.51 -7.42 2.51
CA PHE A 169 11.66 -6.18 3.28
C PHE A 169 11.97 -6.52 4.73
N ALA A 170 12.64 -5.63 5.44
CA ALA A 170 12.93 -5.84 6.86
C ALA A 170 11.67 -5.65 7.72
N TYR A 171 11.42 -6.57 8.65
CA TYR A 171 10.44 -6.38 9.71
C TYR A 171 11.00 -5.49 10.82
N ASN A 172 10.13 -4.90 11.62
CA ASN A 172 10.54 -4.34 12.90
C ASN A 172 10.74 -5.42 13.97
N GLU A 173 11.21 -5.00 15.15
CA GLU A 173 11.53 -5.88 16.29
C GLU A 173 10.37 -6.79 16.73
N ASN A 174 9.12 -6.37 16.50
CA ASN A 174 7.92 -7.14 16.86
C ASN A 174 7.45 -8.09 15.75
N LYS A 175 8.30 -8.35 14.74
CA LYS A 175 7.95 -9.11 13.52
C LYS A 175 6.76 -8.50 12.77
N PHE A 176 6.50 -7.22 12.96
CA PHE A 176 5.43 -6.48 12.30
C PHE A 176 6.02 -5.73 11.11
N ILE A 177 5.30 -5.76 9.99
CA ILE A 177 5.63 -4.98 8.80
C ILE A 177 4.50 -3.98 8.57
N SER A 178 4.80 -2.70 8.75
CA SER A 178 3.89 -1.61 8.44
C SER A 178 4.29 -0.95 7.12
N PRO A 179 3.47 -0.04 6.58
CA PRO A 179 3.89 0.78 5.45
C PRO A 179 5.22 1.52 5.70
N GLU A 180 5.54 1.90 6.95
CA GLU A 180 6.79 2.58 7.30
C GLU A 180 8.03 1.73 7.02
N GLU A 181 8.00 0.44 7.36
CA GLU A 181 9.12 -0.47 7.15
C GLU A 181 9.42 -0.63 5.66
N ILE A 182 8.39 -0.67 4.81
CA ILE A 182 8.55 -0.71 3.35
C ILE A 182 9.03 0.64 2.82
N TRP A 183 8.47 1.75 3.31
CA TRP A 183 8.89 3.11 2.90
C TRP A 183 10.38 3.37 3.17
N ARG A 184 10.88 2.94 4.32
CA ARG A 184 12.30 3.14 4.73
C ARG A 184 13.28 2.26 3.99
N ASP A 185 12.82 1.30 3.21
CA ASP A 185 13.71 0.40 2.47
C ASP A 185 14.67 1.22 1.58
N SER A 186 15.93 0.81 1.58
CA SER A 186 16.98 1.51 0.84
C SER A 186 16.73 1.63 -0.65
N LYS A 187 15.98 0.68 -1.21
CA LYS A 187 15.65 0.56 -2.63
C LYS A 187 14.38 1.29 -3.00
N VAL A 188 13.58 1.72 -2.03
CA VAL A 188 12.36 2.51 -2.26
C VAL A 188 12.72 3.99 -2.41
N ALA A 189 12.29 4.57 -3.53
CA ALA A 189 12.52 5.95 -3.91
C ALA A 189 11.19 6.67 -4.14
N PHE A 190 11.06 7.86 -3.56
CA PHE A 190 9.90 8.74 -3.78
C PHE A 190 9.78 9.14 -5.25
N LEU A 191 8.56 9.05 -5.81
CA LEU A 191 8.25 9.51 -7.16
C LEU A 191 7.47 10.81 -7.17
N GLY A 192 6.44 10.93 -6.33
CA GLY A 192 5.60 12.11 -6.32
C GLY A 192 4.38 11.97 -5.44
N ARG A 193 3.87 13.11 -4.97
CA ARG A 193 2.53 13.22 -4.39
C ARG A 193 1.56 13.66 -5.48
N PHE A 194 0.34 13.13 -5.47
CA PHE A 194 -0.69 13.51 -6.42
C PHE A 194 -2.04 13.75 -5.78
N ARG A 195 -2.92 14.37 -6.55
CA ARG A 195 -4.37 14.43 -6.35
C ARG A 195 -5.07 14.14 -7.66
#